data_AF-A0A0K8TW14-F1
#
_entry.id   AF-A0A0K8TW14-F1
#
_cell.length_a   1.000
_cell.length_b   1.000
_cell.length_c   1.000
_cell.angle_alpha   90.00
_cell.angle_beta   90.00
_cell.angle_gamma   90.00
#
_symmetry.space_group_name_H-M   'P 1'
#
loop_
_entity.id
_entity.type
_entity.pdbx_description
1 polymer ?
#
loop_
_entity_poly.entity_id
_entity_poly.type
_entity_poly.pdbx_seq_one_letter_code
_entity_poly.pdbx_strand_id
1 'polypeptide(L)'
;MGVQMFFVQLRDEETHMPLPGIDIGEIGHKMGFYGTNNGFLGFKNVRIPRTNMMMRNAKVQSDGTFVKSPASVLTYFTMVMMRCMIAADNALLLASAATIATRYSAVRRQSPINPNEPEPQIIDHVTQQMKLFPEIATAVAHQLATNSLWSMYYETYGDI
;
A
#
# COMPACT_ATOMS: atom_id res chain seq x y z
N MET A 1 -7.04 -15.34 -23.82
CA MET A 1 -5.98 -15.64 -22.84
C MET A 1 -5.58 -14.32 -22.21
N GLY A 2 -5.13 -14.30 -20.96
CA GLY A 2 -4.83 -13.07 -20.22
C GLY A 2 -3.62 -13.26 -19.31
N VAL A 3 -3.30 -12.24 -18.51
CA VAL A 3 -2.15 -12.26 -17.60
C VAL A 3 -2.26 -13.42 -16.61
N GLN A 4 -1.16 -14.15 -16.42
CA GLN A 4 -1.02 -15.26 -15.46
C GLN A 4 0.20 -15.01 -14.58
N MET A 5 0.23 -15.63 -13.41
CA MET A 5 1.32 -15.50 -12.46
C MET A 5 2.26 -16.71 -12.54
N PHE A 6 3.56 -16.43 -12.51
CA PHE A 6 4.62 -17.42 -12.60
C PHE A 6 5.64 -17.19 -11.49
N PHE A 7 6.11 -18.28 -10.89
CA PHE A 7 7.24 -18.29 -10.00
C PHE A 7 8.54 -18.39 -10.81
N VAL A 8 9.41 -17.39 -10.70
CA VAL A 8 10.67 -17.34 -11.43
C VAL A 8 11.79 -17.06 -10.43
N GLN A 9 12.76 -17.95 -10.36
CA GLN A 9 13.99 -17.67 -9.62
C GLN A 9 14.78 -16.62 -10.40
N LEU A 10 15.14 -15.51 -9.72
CA LEU A 10 15.82 -14.38 -10.37
C LEU A 10 17.34 -14.41 -10.20
N ARG A 11 17.80 -14.91 -9.07
CA ARG A 11 19.20 -14.92 -8.65
C ARG A 11 19.58 -16.31 -8.15
N ASP A 12 20.85 -16.62 -8.31
CA ASP A 12 21.49 -17.77 -7.69
C ASP A 12 21.44 -17.65 -6.16
N GLU A 13 21.16 -18.76 -5.47
CA GLU A 13 20.92 -18.75 -4.02
C GLU A 13 22.19 -18.56 -3.18
N GLU A 14 23.35 -18.95 -3.72
CA GLU A 14 24.64 -18.88 -3.01
C GLU A 14 25.35 -17.55 -3.30
N THR A 15 25.41 -17.17 -4.57
CA THR A 15 26.20 -16.01 -5.04
C THR A 15 25.37 -14.74 -5.15
N HIS A 16 24.04 -14.85 -5.13
CA HIS A 16 23.10 -13.75 -5.38
C HIS A 16 23.22 -13.10 -6.76
N MET A 17 23.97 -13.71 -7.68
CA MET A 17 24.13 -13.20 -9.05
C MET A 17 22.87 -13.49 -9.88
N PRO A 18 22.46 -12.59 -10.79
CA PRO A 18 21.34 -12.84 -11.69
C PRO A 18 21.54 -14.11 -12.52
N LEU A 19 20.49 -14.92 -12.68
CA LEU A 19 20.54 -16.13 -13.50
C LEU A 19 20.60 -15.80 -15.01
N PRO A 20 21.08 -16.73 -15.86
CA PRO A 20 21.20 -16.49 -17.30
C PRO A 20 19.89 -16.03 -17.95
N GLY A 21 19.98 -14.95 -18.75
CA GLY A 21 18.83 -14.36 -19.43
C GLY A 21 17.97 -13.44 -18.55
N ILE A 22 18.38 -13.17 -17.30
CA ILE A 22 17.72 -12.22 -16.40
C ILE A 22 18.56 -10.94 -16.33
N ASP A 23 17.92 -9.82 -16.63
CA ASP A 23 18.46 -8.49 -16.41
C ASP A 23 17.68 -7.83 -15.26
N ILE A 24 18.38 -7.36 -14.24
CA ILE A 24 17.77 -6.83 -13.02
C ILE A 24 18.64 -5.70 -12.46
N GLY A 25 18.00 -4.59 -12.11
CA GLY A 25 18.70 -3.43 -11.56
C GLY A 25 17.76 -2.49 -10.81
N GLU A 26 18.33 -1.50 -10.14
CA GLU A 26 17.60 -0.44 -9.42
C GLU A 26 17.13 0.66 -10.40
N ILE A 27 15.96 1.23 -10.14
CA ILE A 27 15.44 2.40 -10.90
C ILE A 27 16.03 3.75 -10.43
N GLY A 28 16.82 3.75 -9.37
CA GLY A 28 17.48 4.92 -8.81
C GLY A 28 16.65 5.68 -7.78
N HIS A 29 16.80 7.01 -7.78
CA HIS A 29 16.27 7.89 -6.75
C HIS A 29 14.73 8.00 -6.82
N LYS A 30 14.09 8.06 -5.65
CA LYS A 30 12.64 8.06 -5.46
C LYS A 30 12.26 9.21 -4.53
N MET A 31 11.04 9.75 -4.61
CA MET A 31 10.59 10.85 -3.72
C MET A 31 10.45 10.42 -2.24
N GLY A 32 10.21 9.14 -2.01
CA GLY A 32 10.06 8.53 -0.69
C GLY A 32 10.41 7.05 -0.76
N PHE A 33 10.26 6.34 0.35
CA PHE A 33 10.63 4.92 0.45
C PHE A 33 12.10 4.66 0.04
N TYR A 34 13.01 5.54 0.49
CA TYR A 34 14.44 5.48 0.14
C TYR A 34 15.13 4.17 0.53
N GLY A 35 14.65 3.50 1.59
CA GLY A 35 15.17 2.21 2.05
C GLY A 35 14.68 1.01 1.24
N THR A 36 13.81 1.21 0.25
CA THR A 36 13.25 0.13 -0.58
C THR A 36 13.94 0.11 -1.95
N ASN A 37 14.48 -1.06 -2.32
CA ASN A 37 15.16 -1.27 -3.59
C ASN A 37 14.15 -1.63 -4.69
N ASN A 38 13.40 -0.65 -5.17
CA ASN A 38 12.55 -0.83 -6.36
C ASN A 38 13.42 -0.94 -7.61
N GLY A 39 13.15 -1.95 -8.43
CA GLY A 39 13.95 -2.27 -9.59
C GLY A 39 13.15 -2.48 -10.88
N PHE A 40 13.88 -2.67 -11.97
CA PHE A 40 13.34 -3.20 -13.22
C PHE A 40 13.74 -4.67 -13.39
N LEU A 41 13.01 -5.37 -14.24
CA LEU A 41 13.27 -6.78 -14.54
C LEU A 41 13.05 -7.05 -16.04
N GLY A 42 14.08 -7.58 -16.70
CA GLY A 42 14.08 -8.01 -18.08
C GLY A 42 14.31 -9.51 -18.19
N PHE A 43 13.57 -10.17 -19.08
CA PHE A 43 13.73 -11.59 -19.37
C PHE A 43 14.10 -11.80 -20.84
N LYS A 44 15.13 -12.59 -21.09
CA LYS A 44 15.57 -13.01 -22.43
C LYS A 44 15.52 -14.53 -22.55
N ASN A 45 14.40 -15.05 -23.08
CA ASN A 45 14.17 -16.48 -23.30
C ASN A 45 14.39 -17.37 -22.05
N VAL A 46 14.06 -16.85 -20.86
CA VAL A 46 14.15 -17.60 -19.60
C VAL A 46 13.15 -18.75 -19.62
N ARG A 47 13.63 -19.97 -19.32
CA ARG A 47 12.80 -21.18 -19.28
C ARG A 47 12.54 -21.59 -17.84
N ILE A 48 11.27 -21.82 -17.53
CA ILE A 48 10.81 -22.33 -16.24
C ILE A 48 9.96 -23.60 -16.46
N PRO A 49 9.90 -24.52 -15.49
CA PRO A 49 8.97 -25.64 -15.53
C PRO A 49 7.52 -25.15 -15.66
N ARG A 50 6.68 -25.92 -16.35
CA ARG A 50 5.23 -25.63 -16.45
C ARG A 50 4.59 -25.43 -15.07
N THR A 51 5.01 -26.23 -14.10
CA THR A 51 4.51 -26.21 -12.71
C THR A 51 4.84 -24.94 -11.93
N ASN A 52 5.69 -24.06 -12.46
CA ASN A 52 5.94 -22.75 -11.87
C ASN A 52 4.82 -21.75 -12.14
N MET A 53 3.88 -22.05 -13.03
CA MET A 53 2.63 -21.29 -13.12
C MET A 53 1.80 -21.50 -11.85
N MET A 54 1.27 -20.42 -11.26
CA MET A 54 0.40 -20.53 -10.09
C MET A 54 -0.99 -21.04 -10.48
N MET A 55 -1.18 -22.36 -10.41
CA MET A 55 -2.31 -23.07 -11.03
C MET A 55 -3.55 -23.30 -10.15
N ARG A 56 -3.77 -22.56 -9.05
CA ARG A 56 -4.98 -22.76 -8.20
C ARG A 56 -6.26 -22.50 -9.02
N ASN A 57 -6.30 -21.37 -9.72
CA ASN A 57 -7.52 -20.89 -10.38
C ASN A 57 -7.52 -21.09 -11.90
N ALA A 58 -6.37 -21.00 -12.58
CA ALA A 58 -6.24 -21.27 -14.02
C ALA A 58 -5.13 -22.30 -14.23
N LYS A 59 -5.27 -23.19 -15.21
CA LYS A 59 -4.34 -24.32 -15.37
C LYS A 59 -3.88 -24.45 -16.82
N VAL A 60 -2.63 -24.87 -17.00
CA VAL A 60 -2.11 -25.37 -18.28
C VAL A 60 -1.80 -26.84 -18.09
N GLN A 61 -2.49 -27.70 -18.83
CA GLN A 61 -2.22 -29.14 -18.83
C GLN A 61 -0.91 -29.47 -19.56
N SER A 62 -0.42 -30.70 -19.42
CA SER A 62 0.85 -31.13 -20.01
C SER A 62 0.83 -31.15 -21.55
N ASP A 63 -0.36 -31.32 -22.13
CA ASP A 63 -0.63 -31.24 -23.57
C ASP A 63 -0.77 -29.79 -24.09
N GLY A 64 -0.69 -28.79 -23.21
CA GLY A 64 -0.88 -27.38 -23.53
C GLY A 64 -2.32 -26.90 -23.43
N THR A 65 -3.29 -27.75 -23.07
CA THR A 65 -4.69 -27.35 -22.91
C THR A 65 -4.84 -26.36 -21.76
N PHE A 66 -5.38 -25.17 -22.04
CA PHE A 66 -5.61 -24.11 -21.05
C PHE A 66 -7.01 -24.21 -20.44
N VAL A 67 -7.07 -24.43 -19.13
CA VAL A 67 -8.30 -24.38 -18.34
C VAL A 67 -8.41 -22.98 -17.72
N LYS A 68 -9.41 -22.22 -18.16
CA LYS A 68 -9.67 -20.87 -17.68
C LYS A 68 -10.12 -20.87 -16.22
N SER A 69 -9.86 -19.77 -15.53
CA SER A 69 -10.41 -19.56 -14.19
C SER A 69 -11.91 -19.38 -14.21
N PRO A 70 -12.64 -19.91 -13.19
CA PRO A 70 -14.07 -19.66 -13.01
C PRO A 70 -14.37 -18.16 -12.84
N ALA A 71 -13.42 -17.39 -12.29
CA ALA A 71 -13.53 -15.95 -12.14
C ALA A 71 -12.17 -15.28 -12.39
N SER A 72 -12.03 -14.61 -13.54
CA SER A 72 -10.77 -13.97 -13.97
C SER A 72 -10.27 -12.87 -13.02
N VAL A 73 -11.15 -12.29 -12.21
CA VAL A 73 -10.84 -11.26 -11.22
C VAL A 73 -10.03 -11.78 -10.02
N LEU A 74 -10.01 -13.09 -9.77
CA LEU A 74 -9.31 -13.68 -8.64
C LEU A 74 -7.80 -13.49 -8.68
N THR A 75 -7.20 -13.36 -9.87
CA THR A 75 -5.77 -13.03 -10.03
C THR A 75 -5.40 -11.68 -9.42
N TYR A 76 -6.37 -10.79 -9.25
CA TYR A 76 -6.17 -9.45 -8.72
C TYR A 76 -6.56 -9.31 -7.24
N PHE A 77 -6.90 -10.41 -6.58
CA PHE A 77 -7.39 -10.38 -5.19
C PHE A 77 -6.36 -9.80 -4.21
N THR A 78 -5.06 -10.06 -4.42
CA THR A 78 -3.98 -9.43 -3.66
C THR A 78 -3.99 -7.90 -3.79
N MET A 79 -4.36 -7.34 -4.96
CA MET A 79 -4.49 -5.89 -5.12
C MET A 79 -5.68 -5.31 -4.36
N VAL A 80 -6.75 -6.10 -4.16
CA VAL A 80 -7.88 -5.68 -3.31
C VAL A 80 -7.43 -5.64 -1.84
N MET A 81 -6.66 -6.63 -1.39
CA MET A 81 -6.04 -6.62 -0.06
C MET A 81 -5.19 -5.36 0.16
N MET A 82 -4.33 -5.03 -0.81
CA MET A 82 -3.48 -3.84 -0.73
C MET A 82 -4.30 -2.54 -0.65
N ARG A 83 -5.45 -2.45 -1.32
CA ARG A 83 -6.35 -1.29 -1.20
C ARG A 83 -6.94 -1.15 0.19
N CYS A 84 -7.29 -2.26 0.84
CA CYS A 84 -7.75 -2.26 2.23
C CYS A 84 -6.64 -1.77 3.18
N MET A 85 -5.41 -2.23 2.95
CA MET A 85 -4.24 -1.82 3.71
C MET A 85 -3.94 -0.33 3.54
N ILE A 86 -3.91 0.18 2.31
CA ILE A 86 -3.66 1.61 2.03
C ILE A 86 -4.69 2.51 2.73
N ALA A 87 -5.96 2.11 2.75
CA ALA A 87 -7.00 2.88 3.44
C ALA A 87 -6.75 2.93 4.95
N ALA A 88 -6.39 1.81 5.56
CA ALA A 88 -6.06 1.73 7.00
C ALA A 88 -4.80 2.55 7.34
N ASP A 89 -3.74 2.43 6.54
CA ASP A 89 -2.49 3.16 6.73
C ASP A 89 -2.72 4.67 6.63
N ASN A 90 -3.54 5.13 5.67
CA ASN A 90 -3.90 6.55 5.53
C ASN A 90 -4.63 7.09 6.76
N ALA A 91 -5.52 6.29 7.37
CA ALA A 91 -6.20 6.69 8.61
C ALA A 91 -5.19 6.93 9.74
N LEU A 92 -4.23 6.02 9.89
CA LEU A 92 -3.18 6.11 10.90
C LEU A 92 -2.21 7.28 10.65
N LEU A 93 -1.81 7.50 9.41
CA LEU A 93 -0.94 8.62 9.03
C LEU A 93 -1.61 9.97 9.29
N LEU A 94 -2.91 10.09 8.97
CA LEU A 94 -3.69 11.29 9.28
C LEU A 94 -3.80 11.50 10.81
N ALA A 95 -4.11 10.45 11.56
CA ALA A 95 -4.17 10.52 13.02
C ALA A 95 -2.83 10.96 13.63
N SER A 96 -1.72 10.47 13.08
CA SER A 96 -0.36 10.85 13.51
C SER A 96 -0.07 12.33 13.23
N ALA A 97 -0.38 12.80 12.02
CA ALA A 97 -0.22 14.21 11.64
C ALA A 97 -1.09 15.12 12.51
N ALA A 98 -2.36 14.76 12.71
CA ALA A 98 -3.29 15.51 13.56
C ALA A 98 -2.81 15.53 15.02
N THR A 99 -2.25 14.44 15.54
CA THR A 99 -1.69 14.37 16.90
C THR A 99 -0.53 15.34 17.08
N ILE A 100 0.42 15.35 16.13
CA ILE A 100 1.57 16.26 16.16
C ILE A 100 1.09 17.72 16.09
N ALA A 101 0.21 18.02 15.13
CA ALA A 101 -0.31 19.37 14.93
C ALA A 101 -1.12 19.87 16.14
N THR A 102 -1.92 19.00 16.76
CA THR A 102 -2.70 19.33 17.97
C THR A 102 -1.80 19.67 19.13
N ARG A 103 -0.82 18.80 19.44
CA ARG A 103 0.11 19.01 20.54
C ARG A 103 0.92 20.28 20.36
N TYR A 104 1.43 20.53 19.15
CA TYR A 104 2.13 21.77 18.84
C TYR A 104 1.22 23.00 18.98
N SER A 105 -0.03 22.92 18.50
CA SER A 105 -0.98 24.02 18.57
C SER A 105 -1.37 24.39 20.00
N ALA A 106 -1.37 23.41 20.91
CA ALA A 106 -1.64 23.60 22.32
C ALA A 106 -0.45 24.19 23.11
N VAL A 107 0.74 24.34 22.54
CA VAL A 107 1.90 24.93 23.24
C VAL A 107 2.45 26.17 22.54
N ARG A 108 2.33 26.23 21.21
CA ARG A 108 2.78 27.38 20.43
C ARG A 108 1.86 28.56 20.71
N ARG A 109 2.44 29.67 21.16
CA ARG A 109 1.78 30.97 21.29
C ARG A 109 2.23 31.89 20.16
N GLN A 110 1.27 32.47 19.45
CA GLN A 110 1.55 33.42 18.37
C GLN A 110 0.29 34.21 17.98
N SER A 111 0.52 35.43 17.49
CA SER A 111 -0.51 36.29 16.88
C SER A 111 -1.49 36.81 17.93
N PRO A 112 -1.13 37.88 18.66
CA PRO A 112 -1.97 38.44 19.70
C PRO A 112 -3.31 38.91 19.12
N ILE A 113 -4.40 38.50 19.75
CA ILE A 113 -5.77 38.94 19.40
C ILE A 113 -5.97 40.38 19.86
N ASN A 114 -5.51 40.67 21.08
CA ASN A 114 -5.52 42.00 21.66
C ASN A 114 -4.06 42.47 21.87
N PRO A 115 -3.68 43.70 21.46
CA PRO A 115 -2.30 44.19 21.56
C PRO A 115 -1.70 44.21 22.97
N ASN A 116 -2.55 44.27 24.00
CA ASN A 116 -2.14 44.37 25.41
C ASN A 116 -2.22 43.03 26.16
N GLU A 117 -2.60 41.94 25.49
CA GLU A 117 -2.70 40.61 26.09
C GLU A 117 -1.52 39.73 25.67
N PRO A 118 -1.13 38.75 26.51
CA PRO A 118 -0.16 37.74 26.11
C PRO A 118 -0.61 37.01 24.85
N GLU A 119 0.35 36.55 24.04
CA GLU A 119 0.03 35.75 22.85
C GLU A 119 -0.77 34.49 23.25
N PRO A 120 -1.96 34.28 22.65
CA PRO A 120 -2.77 33.10 22.92
C PRO A 120 -2.11 31.86 22.33
N GLN A 121 -2.52 30.67 22.77
CA GLN A 121 -2.11 29.45 22.11
C GLN A 121 -2.74 29.43 20.72
N ILE A 122 -2.02 28.94 19.72
CA ILE A 122 -2.55 29.03 18.35
C ILE A 122 -3.81 28.17 18.16
N ILE A 123 -4.03 27.16 19.01
CA ILE A 123 -5.26 26.36 19.03
C ILE A 123 -6.49 27.18 19.43
N ASP A 124 -6.33 28.33 20.09
CA ASP A 124 -7.45 29.20 20.48
C ASP A 124 -8.00 30.00 19.29
N HIS A 125 -7.22 30.10 18.20
CA HIS A 125 -7.69 30.73 16.96
C HIS A 125 -8.69 29.81 16.24
N VAL A 126 -9.89 30.31 15.98
CA VAL A 126 -10.94 29.58 15.26
C VAL A 126 -10.44 29.05 13.91
N THR A 127 -9.60 29.81 13.20
CA THR A 127 -9.01 29.39 11.92
C THR A 127 -8.10 28.16 12.05
N GLN A 128 -7.43 28.00 13.20
CA GLN A 128 -6.62 26.82 13.49
C GLN A 128 -7.51 25.63 13.88
N GLN A 129 -8.54 25.86 14.69
CA GLN A 129 -9.53 24.84 15.05
C GLN A 129 -10.23 24.26 13.81
N MET A 130 -10.63 25.13 12.88
CA MET A 130 -11.27 24.73 11.62
C MET A 130 -10.36 23.94 10.68
N LYS A 131 -9.03 24.04 10.84
CA LYS A 131 -8.06 23.20 10.10
C LYS A 131 -7.77 21.88 10.81
N LEU A 132 -7.89 21.84 12.13
CA LEU A 132 -7.40 20.73 12.94
C LEU A 132 -8.51 19.77 13.35
N PHE A 133 -9.61 20.27 13.90
CA PHE A 133 -10.67 19.43 14.45
C PHE A 133 -11.39 18.59 13.39
N PRO A 134 -11.65 19.09 12.16
CA PRO A 134 -12.17 18.25 11.09
C PRO A 134 -11.24 17.09 10.73
N GLU A 135 -9.92 17.29 10.76
CA GLU A 135 -8.95 16.24 10.43
C GLU A 135 -8.88 15.16 11.53
N ILE A 136 -8.99 15.56 12.81
CA ILE A 136 -9.13 14.61 13.93
C ILE A 136 -10.40 13.76 13.75
N ALA A 137 -11.53 14.40 13.48
CA ALA A 137 -12.80 13.70 13.26
C ALA A 137 -12.71 12.76 12.04
N THR A 138 -12.09 13.22 10.96
CA THR A 138 -11.88 12.45 9.72
C THR A 138 -10.99 11.24 9.96
N ALA A 139 -9.91 11.38 10.73
CA ALA A 139 -9.04 10.25 11.09
C ALA A 139 -9.81 9.15 11.84
N VAL A 140 -10.66 9.52 12.80
CA VAL A 140 -11.50 8.57 13.53
C VAL A 140 -12.52 7.91 12.60
N ALA A 141 -13.18 8.69 11.75
CA ALA A 141 -14.14 8.17 10.79
C ALA A 141 -13.50 7.19 9.79
N HIS A 142 -12.32 7.52 9.26
CA HIS A 142 -11.54 6.65 8.39
C HIS A 142 -11.17 5.34 9.10
N GLN A 143 -10.71 5.40 10.35
CA GLN A 143 -10.36 4.19 11.10
C GLN A 143 -11.56 3.25 11.21
N LEU A 144 -12.74 3.77 11.55
CA LEU A 144 -13.97 2.97 11.64
C LEU A 144 -14.36 2.37 10.28
N ALA A 145 -14.30 3.17 9.21
CA ALA A 145 -14.62 2.71 7.86
C ALA A 145 -13.66 1.61 7.38
N THR A 146 -12.37 1.72 7.71
CA THR A 146 -11.36 0.72 7.32
C THR A 146 -11.56 -0.62 8.02
N ASN A 147 -12.07 -0.62 9.26
CA ASN A 147 -12.44 -1.87 9.94
C ASN A 147 -13.55 -2.60 9.18
N SER A 148 -14.60 -1.88 8.75
CA SER A 148 -15.66 -2.47 7.92
C SER A 148 -15.12 -2.98 6.58
N LEU A 149 -14.20 -2.24 5.96
CA LEU A 149 -13.56 -2.65 4.71
C LEU A 149 -12.79 -3.97 4.85
N TRP A 150 -12.05 -4.13 5.95
CA TRP A 150 -11.34 -5.38 6.25
C TRP A 150 -12.30 -6.54 6.54
N SER A 151 -13.40 -6.32 7.27
CA SER A 151 -14.42 -7.36 7.47
C SER A 151 -14.97 -7.86 6.14
N MET A 152 -15.36 -6.97 5.24
CA MET A 152 -15.84 -7.34 3.89
C MET A 152 -14.78 -8.12 3.09
N TYR A 153 -13.50 -7.74 3.20
CA TYR A 153 -12.40 -8.45 2.54
C TYR A 153 -12.28 -9.89 3.05
N TYR A 154 -12.32 -10.11 4.38
CA TYR A 154 -12.18 -11.44 4.97
C TYR A 154 -13.40 -12.33 4.71
N GLU A 155 -14.61 -11.78 4.73
CA GLU A 155 -15.82 -12.50 4.31
C GLU A 155 -15.68 -12.98 2.87
N THR A 156 -15.33 -12.07 1.95
CA THR A 156 -15.12 -12.40 0.53
C THR A 156 -13.99 -13.42 0.33
N TYR A 157 -12.91 -13.34 1.11
CA TYR A 157 -11.81 -14.30 1.04
C TYR A 157 -12.22 -15.70 1.49
N GLY A 158 -13.10 -15.81 2.49
CA GLY A 158 -13.64 -17.09 2.96
C GLY A 158 -14.49 -17.81 1.90
N ASP A 159 -15.13 -17.05 1.01
CA ASP A 159 -15.96 -17.58 -0.07
C ASP A 159 -15.15 -18.04 -1.32
N ILE A 160 -13.83 -17.84 -1.34
CA ILE A 160 -12.91 -18.11 -2.49
C ILE A 160 -11.93 -19.27 -2.21
#